data_AF-A0A348ZUG7-F1
#
_entry.id   AF-A0A348ZUG7-F1
#
_cell.length_a   1.000
_cell.length_b   1.000
_cell.length_c   1.000
_cell.angle_alpha   90.00
_cell.angle_beta   90.00
_cell.angle_gamma   90.00
#
_symmetry.space_group_name_H-M   'P 1'
#
loop_
_entity.id
_entity.type
_entity.pdbx_description
1 polymer ?
#
loop_
_entity_poly.entity_id
_entity_poly.type
_entity_poly.pdbx_seq_one_letter_code
_entity_poly.pdbx_strand_id
1 'polypeptide(L)'
;MNNVAEFIRIREQIESHAHDISKLLEGSTVAEPKVLLDQASGLLVQLTSMADNDIQVVAVGRLTRLLSSLRAKVDSMEKKKRPARKSRTAGDAS
;
A
#
# COMPACT_ATOMS: atom_id res chain seq x y z
N MET A 1 -30.70 -3.47 4.85
CA MET A 1 -30.01 -4.78 4.75
C MET A 1 -29.24 -4.82 3.44
N ASN A 2 -27.93 -4.50 3.46
CA ASN A 2 -26.97 -4.87 2.40
C ASN A 2 -25.49 -4.83 2.84
N ASN A 3 -25.21 -4.79 4.16
CA ASN A 3 -23.85 -4.52 4.69
C ASN A 3 -22.82 -5.59 4.26
N VAL A 4 -23.21 -6.87 4.28
CA VAL A 4 -22.28 -7.98 4.00
C VAL A 4 -21.85 -8.03 2.52
N ALA A 5 -22.77 -7.80 1.58
CA ALA A 5 -22.43 -7.83 0.15
C ALA A 5 -21.52 -6.66 -0.24
N GLU A 6 -21.78 -5.48 0.32
CA GLU A 6 -20.94 -4.31 0.14
C GLU A 6 -19.56 -4.50 0.79
N PHE A 7 -19.51 -5.08 2.00
CA PHE A 7 -18.26 -5.45 2.67
C PHE A 7 -17.42 -6.38 1.80
N ILE A 8 -18.02 -7.43 1.22
CA ILE A 8 -17.31 -8.38 0.35
C ILE A 8 -16.75 -7.67 -0.89
N ARG A 9 -17.54 -6.81 -1.55
CA ARG A 9 -17.09 -6.07 -2.74
C ARG A 9 -15.90 -5.16 -2.44
N ILE A 10 -15.96 -4.40 -1.34
CA ILE A 10 -14.86 -3.51 -0.94
C ILE A 10 -13.61 -4.33 -0.60
N ARG A 11 -13.76 -5.47 0.11
CA ARG A 11 -12.66 -6.40 0.39
C ARG A 11 -11.98 -6.86 -0.90
N GLU A 12 -12.76 -7.33 -1.88
CA GLU A 12 -12.25 -7.80 -3.17
C GLU A 12 -11.55 -6.69 -3.97
N GLN A 13 -12.05 -5.46 -3.92
CA GLN A 13 -11.39 -4.32 -4.55
C GLN A 13 -10.02 -4.01 -3.92
N ILE A 14 -9.93 -4.03 -2.57
CA ILE A 14 -8.66 -3.84 -1.86
C ILE A 14 -7.68 -4.96 -2.24
N GLU A 15 -8.13 -6.21 -2.28
CA GLU A 15 -7.31 -7.38 -2.67
C GLU A 15 -6.80 -7.25 -4.12
N SER A 16 -7.66 -6.81 -5.05
CA SER A 16 -7.26 -6.54 -6.44
C SER A 16 -6.19 -5.45 -6.52
N HIS A 17 -6.39 -4.32 -5.85
CA HIS A 17 -5.38 -3.25 -5.82
C HIS A 17 -4.07 -3.71 -5.20
N ALA A 18 -4.11 -4.47 -4.10
CA ALA A 18 -2.92 -5.02 -3.46
C ALA A 18 -2.13 -5.96 -4.39
N HIS A 19 -2.83 -6.76 -5.18
CA HIS A 19 -2.23 -7.62 -6.19
C HIS A 19 -1.60 -6.82 -7.33
N ASP A 20 -2.29 -5.80 -7.85
CA ASP A 20 -1.76 -4.95 -8.92
C ASP A 20 -0.54 -4.14 -8.46
N ILE A 21 -0.57 -3.62 -7.23
CA ILE A 21 0.61 -2.99 -6.59
C ILE A 21 1.78 -3.96 -6.55
N SER A 22 1.55 -5.22 -6.16
CA SER A 22 2.63 -6.22 -6.07
C SER A 22 3.26 -6.48 -7.43
N LYS A 23 2.45 -6.60 -8.49
CA LYS A 23 2.94 -6.75 -9.87
C LYS A 23 3.71 -5.52 -10.36
N LEU A 24 3.21 -4.33 -10.08
CA LEU A 24 3.87 -3.09 -10.49
C LEU A 24 5.19 -2.86 -9.74
N LEU A 25 5.29 -3.31 -8.49
CA LEU A 25 6.52 -3.28 -7.70
C LEU A 25 7.61 -4.23 -8.24
N GLU A 26 7.24 -5.29 -8.97
CA GLU A 26 8.19 -6.12 -9.73
C GLU A 26 8.69 -5.40 -11.00
N GLY A 27 7.94 -4.40 -11.47
CA GLY A 27 8.30 -3.51 -12.57
C GLY A 27 9.16 -2.31 -12.15
N SER A 28 9.26 -1.33 -13.05
CA SER A 28 10.20 -0.20 -12.91
C SER A 28 9.55 1.14 -12.55
N THR A 29 8.21 1.27 -12.49
CA THR A 29 7.51 2.53 -12.21
C THR A 29 6.96 2.56 -10.78
N VAL A 30 7.15 3.68 -10.07
CA VAL A 30 6.78 3.79 -8.63
C VAL A 30 5.57 4.70 -8.41
N ALA A 31 5.21 5.53 -9.39
CA ALA A 31 4.06 6.44 -9.28
C ALA A 31 2.72 5.69 -9.22
N GLU A 32 2.55 4.66 -10.07
CA GLU A 32 1.31 3.86 -10.13
C GLU A 32 1.05 3.05 -8.84
N PRO A 33 2.03 2.33 -8.26
CA PRO A 33 1.87 1.67 -6.96
C PRO A 33 1.38 2.59 -5.84
N LYS A 34 1.82 3.86 -5.83
CA LYS A 34 1.47 4.81 -4.78
C LYS A 34 0.01 5.24 -4.85
N VAL A 35 -0.49 5.54 -6.05
CA VAL A 35 -1.89 5.91 -6.28
C VAL A 35 -2.82 4.77 -5.88
N LEU A 36 -2.51 3.53 -6.32
CA LEU A 36 -3.30 2.35 -5.95
C LEU A 36 -3.28 2.09 -4.44
N LEU A 37 -2.15 2.33 -3.79
CA LEU A 37 -2.02 2.16 -2.34
C LEU A 37 -2.89 3.16 -1.57
N ASP A 38 -2.94 4.42 -2.02
CA ASP A 38 -3.79 5.45 -1.40
C ASP A 38 -5.29 5.14 -1.61
N GLN A 39 -5.67 4.66 -2.81
CA GLN A 39 -7.04 4.18 -3.08
C GLN A 39 -7.43 3.00 -2.18
N ALA A 40 -6.57 1.97 -2.11
CA ALA A 40 -6.79 0.82 -1.24
C ALA A 40 -6.86 1.20 0.25
N SER A 41 -6.07 2.19 0.67
CA SER A 41 -6.10 2.70 2.04
C SER A 41 -7.43 3.42 2.35
N GLY A 42 -7.97 4.19 1.41
CA GLY A 42 -9.28 4.82 1.55
C GLY A 42 -10.42 3.79 1.67
N LEU A 43 -10.40 2.76 0.81
CA LEU A 43 -11.34 1.64 0.88
C LEU A 43 -11.24 0.87 2.20
N LEU A 44 -10.03 0.69 2.74
CA LEU A 44 -9.84 0.02 4.04
C LEU A 44 -10.47 0.81 5.20
N VAL A 45 -10.41 2.14 5.17
CA VAL A 45 -11.09 2.98 6.17
C VAL A 45 -12.61 2.76 6.11
N GLN A 46 -13.18 2.75 4.89
CA GLN A 46 -14.59 2.44 4.70
C GLN A 46 -14.93 1.04 5.21
N LEU A 47 -14.15 0.02 4.81
CA LEU A 47 -14.35 -1.37 5.24
C LEU A 47 -14.28 -1.53 6.77
N THR A 48 -13.38 -0.80 7.43
CA THR A 48 -13.24 -0.79 8.89
C THR A 48 -14.49 -0.26 9.57
N SER A 49 -15.11 0.80 9.03
CA SER A 49 -16.35 1.36 9.58
C SER A 49 -17.57 0.45 9.43
N MET A 50 -17.51 -0.50 8.49
CA MET A 50 -18.58 -1.46 8.21
C MET A 50 -18.46 -2.76 9.01
N ALA A 51 -17.28 -3.02 9.61
CA ALA A 51 -17.03 -4.26 10.32
C ALA A 51 -17.90 -4.37 11.58
N ASP A 52 -18.84 -5.32 11.57
CA ASP A 52 -19.85 -5.51 12.61
C ASP A 52 -19.73 -6.85 13.35
N ASN A 53 -18.79 -7.70 12.96
CA ASN A 53 -18.55 -9.00 13.58
C ASN A 53 -17.07 -9.40 13.55
N ASP A 54 -16.71 -10.39 14.37
CA ASP A 54 -15.33 -10.84 14.54
C ASP A 54 -14.67 -11.31 13.24
N ILE A 55 -15.44 -11.95 12.35
CA ILE A 55 -14.92 -12.41 11.06
C ILE A 55 -14.51 -11.22 10.19
N GLN A 56 -15.36 -10.19 10.14
CA GLN A 56 -15.08 -8.95 9.40
C GLN A 56 -13.90 -8.17 10.03
N VAL A 57 -13.84 -8.10 11.36
CA VAL A 57 -12.71 -7.48 12.08
C VAL A 57 -11.39 -8.18 11.76
N VAL A 58 -11.39 -9.52 11.73
CA VAL A 58 -10.20 -10.31 11.34
C VAL A 58 -9.83 -10.04 9.88
N ALA A 59 -10.81 -9.93 8.97
CA ALA A 59 -10.56 -9.62 7.57
C ALA A 59 -9.92 -8.22 7.41
N VAL A 60 -10.46 -7.21 8.09
CA VAL A 60 -9.89 -5.85 8.13
C VAL A 60 -8.46 -5.90 8.66
N GLY A 61 -8.20 -6.60 9.77
CA GLY A 61 -6.87 -6.72 10.36
C GLY A 61 -5.83 -7.34 9.41
N ARG A 62 -6.24 -8.32 8.58
CA ARG A 62 -5.36 -8.90 7.55
C ARG A 62 -5.04 -7.90 6.45
N LEU A 63 -6.05 -7.17 5.95
CA LEU A 63 -5.87 -6.16 4.91
C LEU A 63 -4.99 -4.99 5.40
N THR A 64 -5.15 -4.55 6.64
CA THR A 64 -4.28 -3.53 7.25
C THR A 64 -2.81 -3.93 7.21
N ARG A 65 -2.50 -5.17 7.58
CA ARG A 65 -1.12 -5.69 7.56
C ARG A 65 -0.58 -5.80 6.13
N LEU A 66 -1.42 -6.25 5.20
CA LEU A 66 -1.08 -6.34 3.78
C LEU A 66 -0.72 -4.97 3.20
N LEU A 67 -1.60 -3.98 3.34
CA LEU A 67 -1.36 -2.63 2.82
C LEU A 67 -0.16 -1.96 3.50
N SER A 68 0.04 -2.17 4.81
CA SER A 68 1.22 -1.65 5.52
C SER A 68 2.53 -2.24 4.96
N SER A 69 2.54 -3.53 4.65
CA SER A 69 3.68 -4.20 4.04
C SER A 69 3.96 -3.69 2.63
N LEU A 70 2.91 -3.44 1.84
CA LEU A 70 3.03 -2.85 0.51
C LEU A 70 3.54 -1.41 0.56
N ARG A 71 3.05 -0.59 1.51
CA ARG A 71 3.55 0.77 1.74
C ARG A 71 5.05 0.79 2.01
N ALA A 72 5.53 -0.09 2.89
CA ALA A 72 6.96 -0.21 3.17
C ALA A 72 7.79 -0.58 1.91
N LYS A 73 7.25 -1.42 1.03
CA LYS A 73 7.91 -1.77 -0.25
C LYS A 73 7.94 -0.59 -1.22
N VAL A 74 6.83 0.12 -1.39
CA VAL A 74 6.74 1.33 -2.23
C VAL A 74 7.74 2.38 -1.76
N ASP A 75 7.77 2.68 -0.46
CA ASP A 75 8.70 3.64 0.13
C ASP A 75 10.17 3.24 -0.06
N SER A 76 10.47 1.94 0.04
CA SER A 76 11.81 1.40 -0.21
C SER A 76 12.25 1.61 -1.68
N MET A 77 11.33 1.40 -2.63
CA MET A 77 11.58 1.64 -4.06
C MET A 77 11.79 3.14 -4.36
N GLU A 78 11.01 4.04 -3.74
CA GLU A 78 11.21 5.49 -3.85
C GLU A 78 12.61 5.90 -3.34
N LYS A 79 13.04 5.34 -2.21
CA LYS A 79 14.37 5.61 -1.63
C LYS A 79 15.50 5.10 -2.52
N LYS A 80 15.38 3.91 -3.11
CA LYS A 80 16.38 3.36 -4.05
C LYS A 80 16.55 4.21 -5.31
N LYS A 81 15.46 4.81 -5.81
CA LYS A 81 15.51 5.69 -6.99
C LYS A 81 16.17 7.04 -6.75
N ARG A 82 16.24 7.52 -5.51
CA ARG A 82 17.02 8.71 -5.18
C ARG A 82 18.47 8.26 -5.01
N PRO A 83 19.39 8.54 -5.95
CA PRO A 83 20.78 8.25 -5.72
C PRO A 83 21.18 9.03 -4.45
N ALA A 84 21.73 8.33 -3.47
CA ALA A 84 22.37 8.97 -2.33
C ALA A 84 23.34 9.98 -2.91
N ARG A 85 23.04 11.28 -2.75
CA ARG A 85 23.91 12.37 -3.15
C ARG A 85 25.19 12.16 -2.36
N LYS A 86 26.16 11.50 -3.00
CA LYS A 86 27.52 11.34 -2.50
C LYS A 86 28.06 12.76 -2.37
N SER A 87 28.16 13.27 -1.15
CA SER A 87 28.98 14.43 -0.85
C SER A 87 30.43 14.04 -1.14
N ARG A 88 30.82 14.15 -2.41
CA ARG A 88 32.21 14.43 -2.75
C ARG A 88 32.38 15.94 -2.59
N THR A 89 32.80 16.34 -1.41
CA THR A 89 33.72 17.47 -1.29
C THR A 89 34.99 16.89 -0.74
N ALA A 90 35.78 16.34 -1.67
CA ALA A 90 37.22 16.40 -1.53
C ALA A 90 37.59 17.88 -1.67
N GLY A 91 38.29 18.38 -0.66
CA GLY A 91 38.85 19.72 -0.60
C GLY A 91 40.00 19.66 0.40
N ASP A 92 40.95 18.79 0.09
CA ASP A 92 42.31 18.84 0.62
C ASP A 92 43.02 20.00 -0.11
N ALA A 93 43.53 20.99 0.63
CA ALA A 93 44.71 21.77 0.26
C ALA A 93 44.95 22.92 1.27
N SER A 94 46.17 22.88 1.83
CA SER A 94 46.97 23.94 2.47
C SER A 94 46.76 24.21 3.96
#